data_AF-A0A8T4VQF7-F1
#
_entry.id   AF-A0A8T4VQF7-F1
#
_cell.length_a   1.000
_cell.length_b   1.000
_cell.length_c   1.000
_cell.angle_alpha   90.00
_cell.angle_beta   90.00
_cell.angle_gamma   90.00
#
_symmetry.space_group_name_H-M   'P 1'
#
loop_
_entity.id
_entity.type
_entity.pdbx_description
1 polymer ?
#
loop_
_entity_poly.entity_id
_entity_poly.type
_entity_poly.pdbx_seq_one_letter_code
_entity_poly.pdbx_strand_id
1 'polypeptide(L)'
;SDGDDGDDGSDGDDGDDGSDGDDGDDGSDGDDGDDGSDGDADGDGVPDSEEGDGDLDGDGTPNDEDTDTDGDGIPDAEEGTADTDGDGTPNYKDSDSDGDGIPDAEEGTGDADGDGTPNYLDPDEGDAGAGDDGSDGSEAGTTNPGENGDREDCELFGISYGSFIICWYWWLLIPIVGLSLVVYQIWHRGMLRQLLGMKNDDIGGEKDE
;
A
#
# COMPACT_ATOMS: atom_id res chain seq x y z
N SER A 1 -28.01 -13.76 67.42
CA SER A 1 -28.44 -15.10 67.00
C SER A 1 -29.07 -14.85 65.68
N ASP A 2 -28.18 -14.81 64.69
CA ASP A 2 -28.44 -14.26 63.38
C ASP A 2 -28.55 -15.49 62.47
N GLY A 3 -29.57 -15.46 61.61
CA GLY A 3 -30.28 -16.64 61.11
C GLY A 3 -29.44 -17.59 60.26
N ASP A 4 -29.94 -18.82 60.18
CA ASP A 4 -29.42 -19.88 59.31
C ASP A 4 -29.53 -19.45 57.84
N ASP A 5 -28.40 -19.50 57.13
CA ASP A 5 -28.35 -19.41 55.67
C ASP A 5 -28.93 -20.71 55.09
N GLY A 6 -29.81 -20.59 54.09
CA GLY A 6 -30.58 -21.70 53.52
C GLY A 6 -29.73 -22.66 52.67
N ASP A 7 -30.18 -23.91 52.60
CA ASP A 7 -29.52 -25.02 51.90
C ASP A 7 -29.18 -24.68 50.43
N ASP A 8 -27.94 -24.96 50.06
CA ASP A 8 -27.44 -25.04 48.69
C ASP A 8 -28.11 -26.21 47.93
N GLY A 9 -28.44 -25.95 46.66
CA GLY A 9 -29.08 -26.92 45.78
C GLY A 9 -28.11 -28.02 45.39
N SER A 10 -28.63 -29.24 45.20
CA SER A 10 -27.86 -30.46 44.94
C SER A 10 -26.88 -30.34 43.76
N ASP A 11 -25.61 -30.56 44.07
CA ASP A 11 -24.46 -30.75 43.18
C ASP A 11 -24.78 -31.82 42.13
N GLY A 12 -24.53 -31.52 40.86
CA GLY A 12 -24.53 -32.51 39.78
C GLY A 12 -23.31 -33.43 39.92
N ASP A 13 -23.41 -34.67 39.44
CA ASP A 13 -22.35 -35.67 39.57
C ASP A 13 -20.97 -35.15 39.11
N ASP A 14 -19.97 -35.22 40.00
CA ASP A 14 -18.58 -34.82 39.78
C ASP A 14 -17.96 -35.57 38.58
N GLY A 15 -17.53 -34.83 37.55
CA GLY A 15 -16.64 -35.32 36.50
C GLY A 15 -15.19 -35.37 37.00
N ASP A 16 -14.39 -36.30 36.46
CA ASP A 16 -13.02 -36.61 36.92
C ASP A 16 -12.13 -35.36 37.10
N ASP A 17 -11.49 -35.32 38.27
CA ASP A 17 -10.61 -34.31 38.84
C ASP A 17 -9.25 -34.20 38.11
N GLY A 18 -9.08 -33.11 37.35
CA GLY A 18 -7.81 -32.68 36.76
C GLY A 18 -7.41 -31.27 37.21
N SER A 19 -6.51 -31.19 38.21
CA SER A 19 -5.76 -30.00 38.65
C SER A 19 -6.57 -28.73 38.98
N ASP A 20 -6.81 -28.58 40.28
CA ASP A 20 -7.14 -27.39 41.06
C ASP A 20 -6.44 -26.09 40.62
N GLY A 21 -7.16 -25.25 39.86
CA GLY A 21 -7.01 -23.79 39.83
C GLY A 21 -8.18 -23.17 40.60
N ASP A 22 -7.88 -22.27 41.54
CA ASP A 22 -8.85 -21.68 42.48
C ASP A 22 -10.09 -21.05 41.78
N ASP A 23 -11.27 -21.23 42.38
CA ASP A 23 -12.51 -20.52 42.03
C ASP A 23 -12.31 -19.00 42.17
N GLY A 24 -11.91 -18.34 41.08
CA GLY A 24 -11.85 -16.89 40.95
C GLY A 24 -13.24 -16.31 40.71
N ASP A 25 -13.56 -15.23 41.42
CA ASP A 25 -14.80 -14.46 41.29
C ASP A 25 -15.17 -14.19 39.82
N ASP A 26 -16.46 -14.31 39.53
CA ASP A 26 -17.13 -13.89 38.31
C ASP A 26 -16.94 -12.37 38.04
N GLY A 27 -15.85 -12.03 37.37
CA GLY A 27 -15.57 -10.66 36.94
C GLY A 27 -14.25 -10.50 36.20
N SER A 28 -14.35 -10.17 34.90
CA SER A 28 -13.33 -10.00 33.86
C SER A 28 -13.04 -11.32 33.14
N ASP A 29 -13.54 -11.40 31.90
CA ASP A 29 -12.93 -12.12 30.78
C ASP A 29 -11.58 -12.76 31.14
N GLY A 30 -11.63 -14.07 31.37
CA GLY A 30 -10.48 -14.89 31.65
C GLY A 30 -9.63 -15.01 30.39
N ASP A 31 -8.37 -14.63 30.51
CA ASP A 31 -7.26 -14.96 29.60
C ASP A 31 -6.94 -16.47 29.66
N ASP A 32 -7.96 -17.32 29.52
CA ASP A 32 -7.85 -18.79 29.55
C ASP A 32 -8.50 -19.42 28.32
N GLY A 33 -8.16 -18.85 27.15
CA GLY A 33 -8.52 -19.23 25.76
C GLY A 33 -8.19 -20.68 25.33
N ASP A 34 -8.33 -21.67 26.19
CA ASP A 34 -8.16 -23.08 25.87
C ASP A 34 -9.41 -23.70 25.18
N ASP A 35 -10.52 -22.97 25.02
CA ASP A 35 -11.77 -23.52 24.43
C ASP A 35 -12.48 -22.69 23.35
N GLY A 36 -11.90 -21.58 22.89
CA GLY A 36 -12.47 -20.72 21.84
C GLY A 36 -13.84 -20.10 22.19
N SER A 37 -14.18 -20.01 23.49
CA SER A 37 -15.47 -19.44 23.92
C SER A 37 -15.54 -17.92 23.87
N ASP A 38 -14.39 -17.25 23.84
CA ASP A 38 -14.21 -15.81 23.62
C ASP A 38 -14.18 -15.42 22.13
N GLY A 39 -13.93 -16.39 21.25
CA GLY A 39 -13.89 -16.23 19.79
C GLY A 39 -12.52 -15.78 19.27
N ASP A 40 -11.47 -16.21 19.96
CA ASP A 40 -10.04 -16.08 19.65
C ASP A 40 -9.39 -17.38 20.18
N ALA A 41 -9.38 -18.43 19.36
CA ALA A 41 -9.11 -19.79 19.80
C ALA A 41 -7.62 -20.11 19.96
N ASP A 42 -6.73 -19.34 19.35
CA ASP A 42 -5.28 -19.45 19.51
C ASP A 42 -4.69 -18.40 20.49
N GLY A 43 -5.48 -17.38 20.84
CA GLY A 43 -5.18 -16.37 21.86
C GLY A 43 -4.17 -15.33 21.39
N ASP A 44 -4.06 -15.09 20.09
CA ASP A 44 -3.09 -14.16 19.49
C ASP A 44 -3.59 -12.69 19.48
N GLY A 45 -4.89 -12.48 19.74
CA GLY A 45 -5.55 -11.18 19.74
C GLY A 45 -6.28 -10.83 18.43
N VAL A 46 -6.31 -11.72 17.46
CA VAL A 46 -7.13 -11.70 16.25
C VAL A 46 -8.37 -12.59 16.51
N PRO A 47 -9.59 -12.15 16.18
CA PRO A 47 -10.77 -12.99 16.41
C PRO A 47 -10.96 -14.05 15.32
N ASP A 48 -11.42 -15.26 15.66
CA ASP A 48 -11.67 -16.39 14.73
C ASP A 48 -12.49 -15.98 13.49
N SER A 49 -13.39 -15.01 13.69
CA SER A 49 -14.28 -14.50 12.64
C SER A 49 -13.56 -13.70 11.55
N GLU A 50 -12.37 -13.17 11.85
CA GLU A 50 -11.47 -12.46 10.95
C GLU A 50 -10.44 -13.42 10.33
N GLU A 51 -9.92 -14.40 11.08
CA GLU A 51 -9.03 -15.47 10.59
C GLU A 51 -9.73 -16.41 9.61
N GLY A 52 -10.80 -17.06 10.07
CA GLY A 52 -11.58 -18.05 9.34
C GLY A 52 -11.01 -19.48 9.39
N ASP A 53 -11.79 -20.47 8.94
CA ASP A 53 -11.46 -21.90 8.99
C ASP A 53 -10.51 -22.37 7.86
N GLY A 54 -9.64 -21.46 7.40
CA GLY A 54 -8.68 -21.67 6.32
C GLY A 54 -7.50 -22.56 6.73
N ASP A 55 -6.53 -22.70 5.83
CA ASP A 55 -5.20 -23.29 6.09
C ASP A 55 -4.28 -22.63 5.05
N LEU A 56 -3.83 -21.41 5.37
CA LEU A 56 -3.16 -20.52 4.42
C LEU A 56 -1.75 -21.02 4.09
N ASP A 57 -1.00 -21.45 5.10
CA ASP A 57 0.37 -21.95 4.96
C ASP A 57 0.44 -23.45 4.55
N GLY A 58 -0.65 -24.21 4.76
CA GLY A 58 -0.77 -25.61 4.39
C GLY A 58 -0.13 -26.59 5.38
N ASP A 59 0.10 -26.21 6.64
CA ASP A 59 0.69 -27.07 7.66
C ASP A 59 -0.31 -28.08 8.28
N GLY A 60 -1.62 -27.79 8.10
CA GLY A 60 -2.74 -28.61 8.55
C GLY A 60 -3.40 -28.15 9.85
N THR A 61 -2.99 -27.02 10.39
CA THR A 61 -3.66 -26.25 11.44
C THR A 61 -4.63 -25.27 10.78
N PRO A 62 -5.90 -25.19 11.22
CA PRO A 62 -6.80 -24.15 10.74
C PRO A 62 -6.30 -22.76 11.12
N ASN A 63 -6.49 -21.74 10.27
CA ASN A 63 -6.02 -20.38 10.59
C ASN A 63 -6.54 -19.88 11.95
N ASP A 64 -7.80 -20.16 12.30
CA ASP A 64 -8.39 -19.79 13.60
C ASP A 64 -7.83 -20.56 14.81
N GLU A 65 -6.94 -21.52 14.59
CA GLU A 65 -6.22 -22.27 15.62
C GLU A 65 -4.69 -22.14 15.43
N ASP A 66 -4.22 -21.25 14.54
CA ASP A 66 -2.83 -21.14 14.10
C ASP A 66 -2.21 -19.78 14.43
N THR A 67 -1.17 -19.81 15.26
CA THR A 67 -0.48 -18.61 15.76
C THR A 67 0.51 -17.97 14.78
N ASP A 68 0.64 -18.52 13.58
CA ASP A 68 1.55 -18.14 12.47
C ASP A 68 0.84 -18.46 11.14
N THR A 69 -0.26 -17.75 10.87
CA THR A 69 -1.24 -18.07 9.84
C THR A 69 -0.64 -18.19 8.44
N ASP A 70 0.38 -17.39 8.11
CA ASP A 70 1.01 -17.39 6.78
C ASP A 70 2.31 -18.22 6.72
N GLY A 71 2.80 -18.68 7.87
CA GLY A 71 3.91 -19.61 8.03
C GLY A 71 5.28 -19.01 7.75
N ASP A 72 5.43 -17.70 7.93
CA ASP A 72 6.67 -16.97 7.69
C ASP A 72 7.65 -17.05 8.90
N GLY A 73 7.12 -17.37 10.08
CA GLY A 73 7.86 -17.51 11.34
C GLY A 73 7.80 -16.30 12.27
N ILE A 74 7.01 -15.28 11.95
CA ILE A 74 6.61 -14.17 12.81
C ILE A 74 5.19 -14.49 13.32
N PRO A 75 4.92 -14.44 14.63
CA PRO A 75 3.59 -14.77 15.13
C PRO A 75 2.55 -13.69 14.78
N ASP A 76 1.32 -14.10 14.51
CA ASP A 76 0.18 -13.22 14.20
C ASP A 76 -0.03 -12.12 15.25
N ALA A 77 0.20 -12.45 16.54
CA ALA A 77 0.16 -11.50 17.66
C ALA A 77 1.20 -10.35 17.56
N GLU A 78 2.33 -10.58 16.88
CA GLU A 78 3.39 -9.60 16.64
C GLU A 78 3.11 -8.76 15.39
N GLU A 79 2.58 -9.36 14.33
CA GLU A 79 2.25 -8.69 13.07
C GLU A 79 0.97 -7.84 13.18
N GLY A 80 -0.06 -8.43 13.79
CA GLY A 80 -1.37 -7.85 14.01
C GLY A 80 -2.20 -7.63 12.75
N THR A 81 -3.33 -6.94 12.94
CA THR A 81 -4.37 -6.74 11.90
C THR A 81 -4.14 -5.50 11.02
N ALA A 82 -2.94 -4.92 11.04
CA ALA A 82 -2.58 -3.83 10.15
C ALA A 82 -2.40 -4.32 8.71
N ASP A 83 -2.34 -3.39 7.76
CA ASP A 83 -2.12 -3.63 6.33
C ASP A 83 -1.13 -2.54 5.90
N THR A 84 0.17 -2.87 5.97
CA THR A 84 1.26 -1.89 5.85
C THR A 84 1.43 -1.42 4.41
N ASP A 85 1.36 -2.34 3.43
CA ASP A 85 1.53 -2.03 2.02
C ASP A 85 0.23 -1.53 1.32
N GLY A 86 -0.94 -1.77 1.94
CA GLY A 86 -2.24 -1.34 1.47
C GLY A 86 -2.81 -2.19 0.34
N ASP A 87 -2.39 -3.45 0.20
CA ASP A 87 -2.89 -4.37 -0.83
C ASP A 87 -4.27 -4.97 -0.49
N GLY A 88 -4.66 -4.89 0.78
CA GLY A 88 -5.93 -5.38 1.33
C GLY A 88 -5.84 -6.73 2.05
N THR A 89 -4.64 -7.29 2.19
CA THR A 89 -4.30 -8.43 3.04
C THR A 89 -3.72 -7.88 4.34
N PRO A 90 -4.26 -8.25 5.51
CA PRO A 90 -3.62 -7.90 6.77
C PRO A 90 -2.26 -8.59 6.91
N ASN A 91 -1.32 -7.97 7.63
CA ASN A 91 0.06 -8.44 7.80
C ASN A 91 0.12 -9.91 8.24
N TYR A 92 -0.66 -10.32 9.26
CA TYR A 92 -0.75 -11.73 9.72
C TYR A 92 -1.20 -12.77 8.67
N LYS A 93 -1.55 -12.34 7.46
CA LYS A 93 -1.94 -13.17 6.32
C LYS A 93 -1.10 -12.89 5.08
N ASP A 94 -0.10 -12.04 5.19
CA ASP A 94 0.68 -11.51 4.08
C ASP A 94 2.18 -11.79 4.25
N SER A 95 2.69 -12.65 3.38
CA SER A 95 4.10 -13.09 3.40
C SER A 95 5.13 -12.03 2.94
N ASP A 96 4.69 -10.81 2.62
CA ASP A 96 5.45 -9.65 2.11
C ASP A 96 4.72 -8.36 2.59
N SER A 97 4.63 -8.18 3.91
CA SER A 97 3.74 -7.21 4.58
C SER A 97 3.99 -5.75 4.19
N ASP A 98 5.20 -5.39 3.78
CA ASP A 98 5.56 -4.03 3.34
C ASP A 98 5.59 -3.84 1.82
N GLY A 99 5.45 -4.94 1.06
CA GLY A 99 5.39 -4.98 -0.39
C GLY A 99 6.68 -4.58 -1.09
N ASP A 100 7.84 -4.72 -0.45
CA ASP A 100 9.15 -4.42 -1.04
C ASP A 100 9.65 -5.54 -1.98
N GLY A 101 9.07 -6.74 -1.85
CA GLY A 101 9.37 -7.93 -2.65
C GLY A 101 10.37 -8.90 -2.03
N ILE A 102 10.79 -8.68 -0.79
CA ILE A 102 11.49 -9.64 0.07
C ILE A 102 10.47 -10.23 1.04
N PRO A 103 10.38 -11.57 1.19
CA PRO A 103 9.43 -12.15 2.12
C PRO A 103 9.77 -11.87 3.58
N ASP A 104 8.76 -11.66 4.41
CA ASP A 104 8.85 -11.41 5.85
C ASP A 104 9.72 -12.47 6.57
N ALA A 105 9.58 -13.74 6.18
CA ALA A 105 10.42 -14.86 6.65
C ALA A 105 11.94 -14.67 6.46
N GLU A 106 12.36 -13.91 5.44
CA GLU A 106 13.76 -13.58 5.17
C GLU A 106 14.23 -12.33 5.93
N GLU A 107 13.33 -11.39 6.21
CA GLU A 107 13.59 -10.10 6.87
C GLU A 107 13.57 -10.22 8.39
N GLY A 108 12.49 -10.80 8.91
CA GLY A 108 12.19 -11.01 10.31
C GLY A 108 11.94 -9.73 11.12
N THR A 109 11.84 -9.89 12.43
CA THR A 109 11.53 -8.82 13.41
C THR A 109 12.72 -7.89 13.71
N GLY A 110 13.69 -7.80 12.79
CA GLY A 110 14.87 -6.95 12.92
C GLY A 110 14.53 -5.46 12.83
N ASP A 111 15.54 -4.60 13.00
CA ASP A 111 15.46 -3.17 12.71
C ASP A 111 16.84 -2.78 12.19
N ALA A 112 17.04 -2.98 10.88
CA ALA A 112 18.33 -2.88 10.22
C ALA A 112 18.85 -1.44 10.19
N ASP A 113 17.94 -0.48 10.12
CA ASP A 113 18.19 0.92 9.84
C ASP A 113 18.14 1.78 11.14
N GLY A 114 17.49 1.26 12.19
CA GLY A 114 17.40 1.80 13.53
C GLY A 114 16.31 2.85 13.73
N ASP A 115 15.32 2.91 12.85
CA ASP A 115 14.23 3.90 12.90
C ASP A 115 13.07 3.51 13.83
N GLY A 116 13.05 2.24 14.26
CA GLY A 116 12.07 1.66 15.18
C GLY A 116 10.91 0.92 14.50
N THR A 117 10.91 0.82 13.18
CA THR A 117 10.02 -0.05 12.39
C THR A 117 10.69 -1.41 12.23
N PRO A 118 9.99 -2.52 12.50
CA PRO A 118 10.52 -3.85 12.18
C PRO A 118 10.77 -4.01 10.67
N ASN A 119 11.80 -4.77 10.29
CA ASN A 119 12.15 -4.95 8.87
C ASN A 119 10.96 -5.43 8.02
N TYR A 120 10.22 -6.45 8.46
CA TYR A 120 9.02 -6.96 7.75
C TYR A 120 7.89 -5.92 7.56
N LEU A 121 8.01 -4.73 8.14
CA LEU A 121 7.08 -3.61 8.00
C LEU A 121 7.76 -2.36 7.43
N ASP A 122 9.02 -2.45 7.00
CA ASP A 122 9.87 -1.33 6.60
C ASP A 122 10.33 -1.44 5.14
N PRO A 123 9.59 -0.81 4.20
CA PRO A 123 9.90 -0.90 2.77
C PRO A 123 11.22 -0.18 2.37
N ASP A 124 11.85 0.51 3.32
CA ASP A 124 13.11 1.24 3.15
C ASP A 124 14.21 0.72 4.12
N GLU A 125 14.21 -0.57 4.51
CA GLU A 125 15.14 -1.18 5.51
C GLU A 125 16.66 -0.93 5.26
N GLY A 126 17.03 -0.42 4.09
CA GLY A 126 18.39 -0.01 3.71
C GLY A 126 18.72 1.49 3.84
N ASP A 127 17.74 2.38 4.03
CA ASP A 127 17.93 3.84 4.07
C ASP A 127 17.76 4.38 5.49
N ALA A 128 18.69 4.02 6.38
CA ALA A 128 18.84 4.52 7.74
C ALA A 128 18.16 5.87 7.93
N GLY A 129 16.89 5.81 8.35
CA GLY A 129 15.96 6.90 8.39
C GLY A 129 16.68 8.05 9.04
N ALA A 130 17.01 9.06 8.24
CA ALA A 130 17.68 10.24 8.75
C ALA A 130 16.68 10.88 9.69
N GLY A 131 16.76 10.53 10.99
CA GLY A 131 15.80 10.93 12.00
C GLY A 131 15.46 12.38 11.80
N ASP A 132 14.27 12.63 11.27
CA ASP A 132 13.73 13.97 11.08
C ASP A 132 13.36 14.45 12.48
N ASP A 133 14.39 14.90 13.19
CA ASP A 133 14.28 15.63 14.43
C ASP A 133 13.79 17.06 14.20
N GLY A 134 13.00 17.35 13.16
CA GLY A 134 12.17 18.55 13.09
C GLY A 134 12.93 19.85 13.37
N SER A 135 14.22 19.92 13.04
CA SER A 135 14.98 21.15 13.13
C SER A 135 14.81 21.94 11.84
N ASP A 136 13.67 22.65 11.80
CA ASP A 136 13.57 24.00 11.24
C ASP A 136 14.95 24.69 11.28
N GLY A 137 15.57 24.74 10.10
CA GLY A 137 16.92 25.22 9.91
C GLY A 137 17.17 25.47 8.44
N SER A 138 16.41 26.39 7.87
CA SER A 138 16.72 26.99 6.58
C SER A 138 18.20 27.42 6.52
N GLU A 139 19.00 26.87 5.60
CA GLU A 139 19.91 27.68 4.76
C GLU A 139 20.56 26.87 3.63
N ALA A 140 20.16 27.22 2.41
CA ALA A 140 21.02 27.47 1.27
C ALA A 140 22.39 26.74 1.19
N GLY A 141 22.43 25.70 0.36
CA GLY A 141 23.33 25.62 -0.78
C GLY A 141 24.83 25.64 -0.54
N THR A 142 25.45 24.48 -0.75
CA THR A 142 26.56 24.39 -1.70
C THR A 142 26.41 23.13 -2.52
N THR A 143 25.99 23.27 -3.79
CA THR A 143 26.26 22.26 -4.81
C THR A 143 27.77 22.11 -4.93
N ASN A 144 28.29 20.91 -4.67
CA ASN A 144 29.60 20.52 -5.18
C ASN A 144 29.37 19.64 -6.42
N PRO A 145 29.80 20.06 -7.62
CA PRO A 145 29.55 19.32 -8.84
C PRO A 145 30.63 18.24 -9.01
N GLY A 146 30.24 16.99 -8.81
CA GLY A 146 31.05 15.85 -9.23
C GLY A 146 30.94 14.67 -8.29
N GLU A 147 29.92 13.85 -8.48
CA GLU A 147 30.08 12.40 -8.65
C GLU A 147 28.77 11.85 -9.25
N ASN A 148 28.91 11.26 -10.43
CA ASN A 148 27.83 10.67 -11.21
C ASN A 148 27.73 9.19 -10.82
N GLY A 149 26.55 8.77 -10.38
CA GLY A 149 26.14 7.38 -10.21
C GLY A 149 24.68 7.38 -9.79
N ASP A 150 23.81 6.99 -10.74
CA ASP A 150 22.50 6.35 -10.52
C ASP A 150 21.61 6.86 -9.37
N ARG A 151 21.05 8.07 -9.56
CA ARG A 151 19.69 8.38 -9.10
C ARG A 151 18.74 8.29 -10.29
N GLU A 152 17.73 7.43 -10.17
CA GLU A 152 16.64 7.20 -11.14
C GLU A 152 15.46 8.18 -10.91
N ASP A 153 15.74 9.45 -10.64
CA ASP A 153 14.72 10.50 -10.52
C ASP A 153 14.86 11.51 -11.67
N CYS A 154 14.16 11.22 -12.77
CA CYS A 154 13.98 12.17 -13.87
C CYS A 154 13.03 13.32 -13.46
N GLU A 155 13.48 14.24 -12.61
CA GLU A 155 12.75 15.46 -12.31
C GLU A 155 13.23 16.64 -13.18
N LEU A 156 12.44 17.01 -14.19
CA LEU A 156 12.56 18.27 -14.91
C LEU A 156 11.22 19.03 -14.84
N PHE A 157 11.14 20.00 -13.91
CA PHE A 157 10.03 20.95 -13.69
C PHE A 157 8.75 20.43 -13.00
N GLY A 158 8.81 19.47 -12.09
CA GLY A 158 7.75 19.27 -11.07
C GLY A 158 6.34 18.98 -11.61
N ILE A 159 6.21 18.08 -12.60
CA ILE A 159 4.91 17.58 -13.05
C ILE A 159 4.99 16.07 -13.21
N SER A 160 4.21 15.34 -12.40
CA SER A 160 4.05 13.88 -12.49
C SER A 160 3.33 13.53 -13.79
N TYR A 161 4.01 12.75 -14.64
CA TYR A 161 3.43 12.21 -15.86
C TYR A 161 3.48 10.69 -15.80
N GLY A 162 2.34 10.08 -15.43
CA GLY A 162 2.11 8.65 -15.60
C GLY A 162 2.48 8.21 -17.03
N SER A 163 3.40 7.26 -17.11
CA SER A 163 4.41 7.15 -18.19
C SER A 163 3.96 6.62 -19.56
N PHE A 164 2.66 6.58 -19.90
CA PHE A 164 2.26 5.87 -21.13
C PHE A 164 1.23 6.57 -22.05
N ILE A 165 0.51 7.61 -21.62
CA ILE A 165 -0.60 8.18 -22.43
C ILE A 165 -0.18 9.43 -23.23
N ILE A 166 0.80 10.21 -22.78
CA ILE A 166 1.05 11.56 -23.34
C ILE A 166 1.95 11.51 -24.59
N CYS A 167 2.86 10.54 -24.69
CA CYS A 167 3.75 10.38 -25.85
C CYS A 167 2.99 10.08 -27.16
N TRP A 168 1.85 9.37 -27.09
CA TRP A 168 1.02 9.09 -28.25
C TRP A 168 0.26 10.34 -28.74
N TYR A 169 -0.19 11.19 -27.82
CA TYR A 169 -0.95 12.40 -28.17
C TYR A 169 -0.08 13.46 -28.86
N TRP A 170 1.19 13.60 -28.48
CA TRP A 170 2.11 14.53 -29.15
C TRP A 170 2.38 14.15 -30.61
N TRP A 171 2.55 12.86 -30.90
CA TRP A 171 2.70 12.36 -32.27
C TRP A 171 1.42 12.53 -33.11
N LEU A 172 0.25 12.47 -32.50
CA LEU A 172 -1.05 12.61 -33.18
C LEU A 172 -1.45 14.09 -33.39
N LEU A 173 -1.03 15.00 -32.51
CA LEU A 173 -1.32 16.44 -32.63
C LEU A 173 -0.50 17.13 -33.72
N ILE A 174 0.75 16.71 -33.96
CA ILE A 174 1.62 17.27 -35.00
C ILE A 174 0.96 17.26 -36.40
N PRO A 175 0.41 16.14 -36.90
CA PRO A 175 -0.26 16.13 -38.20
C PRO A 175 -1.56 16.94 -38.18
N ILE A 176 -2.33 16.98 -37.09
CA ILE A 176 -3.59 17.73 -37.00
C ILE A 176 -3.34 19.24 -37.08
N VAL A 177 -2.36 19.75 -36.34
CA VAL A 177 -1.99 21.17 -36.36
C VAL A 177 -1.34 21.53 -37.71
N GLY A 178 -0.50 20.65 -38.25
CA GLY A 178 0.13 20.83 -39.57
C GLY A 178 -0.90 20.94 -40.70
N LEU A 179 -1.89 20.04 -40.75
CA LEU A 179 -2.96 20.06 -41.76
C LEU A 179 -3.84 21.30 -41.61
N SER A 180 -4.14 21.70 -40.38
CA SER A 180 -4.91 22.92 -40.08
C SER A 180 -4.21 24.18 -40.58
N LEU A 181 -2.88 24.27 -40.42
CA LEU A 181 -2.07 25.38 -40.95
C LEU A 181 -2.07 25.43 -42.48
N VAL A 182 -1.99 24.29 -43.16
CA VAL A 182 -2.03 24.23 -44.63
C VAL A 182 -3.39 24.68 -45.16
N VAL A 183 -4.49 24.20 -44.57
CA VAL A 183 -5.85 24.62 -44.92
C VAL A 183 -6.06 26.11 -44.64
N TYR A 184 -5.56 26.60 -43.51
CA TYR A 184 -5.59 28.02 -43.17
C TYR A 184 -4.82 28.87 -44.19
N GLN A 185 -3.64 28.44 -44.61
CA GLN A 185 -2.85 29.14 -45.64
C GLN A 185 -3.53 29.18 -47.01
N ILE A 186 -4.21 28.09 -47.40
CA ILE A 186 -4.98 28.02 -48.66
C ILE A 186 -6.18 28.95 -48.59
N TRP A 187 -6.95 28.90 -47.49
CA TRP A 187 -8.11 29.76 -47.28
C TRP A 187 -7.71 31.25 -47.21
N HIS A 188 -6.65 31.58 -46.47
CA HIS A 188 -6.15 32.95 -46.34
C HIS A 188 -5.66 33.50 -47.68
N ARG A 189 -4.98 32.70 -48.52
CA ARG A 189 -4.59 33.09 -49.89
C ARG A 189 -5.80 33.27 -50.81
N GLY A 190 -6.86 32.48 -50.65
CA GLY A 190 -8.11 32.63 -51.39
C GLY A 190 -8.89 33.88 -50.97
N MET A 191 -8.96 34.17 -49.67
CA MET A 191 -9.65 35.33 -49.12
C MET A 191 -8.93 36.64 -49.42
N LEU A 192 -7.59 36.69 -49.34
CA LEU A 192 -6.82 37.87 -49.73
C LEU A 192 -7.00 38.24 -51.20
N ARG A 193 -7.17 37.25 -52.09
CA ARG A 193 -7.43 37.48 -53.52
C ARG A 193 -8.79 38.15 -53.75
N GLN A 194 -9.80 37.83 -52.94
CA GLN A 194 -11.12 38.48 -53.02
C GLN A 194 -11.13 39.87 -52.37
N LEU A 195 -10.30 40.10 -51.35
CA LEU A 195 -10.18 41.40 -50.67
C LEU A 195 -9.32 42.42 -51.43
N LEU A 196 -8.34 41.97 -52.21
CA LEU A 196 -7.43 42.83 -53.01
C LEU A 196 -7.87 43.02 -54.48
N GLY A 197 -9.00 42.43 -54.90
CA GLY A 197 -9.64 42.75 -56.18
C GLY A 197 -8.78 42.55 -57.44
N MET A 198 -7.86 41.58 -57.44
CA MET A 198 -7.08 41.27 -58.65
C MET A 198 -7.85 40.32 -59.56
N LYS A 199 -8.35 40.84 -60.69
CA LYS A 199 -8.98 40.09 -61.78
C LYS A 199 -7.94 39.33 -62.60
N ASN A 200 -8.33 38.20 -63.19
CA ASN A 200 -7.47 37.28 -63.94
C ASN A 200 -7.14 37.75 -65.38
N ASP A 201 -7.07 39.07 -65.62
CA ASP A 201 -7.25 39.60 -66.97
C ASP A 201 -5.92 40.00 -67.67
N ASP A 202 -4.76 39.90 -67.02
CA ASP A 202 -3.48 40.38 -67.57
C ASP A 202 -2.46 39.28 -67.93
N ILE A 203 -2.92 38.12 -68.41
CA ILE A 203 -2.08 37.22 -69.21
C ILE A 203 -2.78 37.00 -70.56
N GLY A 204 -2.82 38.07 -71.33
CA GLY A 204 -3.40 38.11 -72.67
C GLY A 204 -2.82 39.28 -73.44
N GLY A 205 -1.51 39.24 -73.70
CA GLY A 205 -0.79 40.23 -74.51
C GLY A 205 -0.27 39.61 -75.79
N GLU A 206 -1.18 39.31 -76.70
CA GLU A 206 -0.93 39.03 -78.12
C GLU A 206 -0.12 40.20 -78.74
N LYS A 207 1.00 39.89 -79.39
CA LYS A 207 1.72 40.81 -80.27
C LYS A 207 1.79 40.17 -81.65
N ASP A 208 0.71 40.34 -82.39
CA ASP A 208 0.70 40.14 -83.82
C ASP A 208 0.67 41.54 -84.48
N GLU A 209 1.67 41.76 -85.32
CA GLU A 209 1.92 42.86 -86.28
C GLU A 209 2.43 44.22 -85.77
#